data_AF-A0A925V2P0-F1
#
_entry.id   AF-A0A925V2P0-F1
#
_cell.length_a   1.000
_cell.length_b   1.000
_cell.length_c   1.000
_cell.angle_alpha   90.00
_cell.angle_beta   90.00
_cell.angle_gamma   90.00
#
_symmetry.space_group_name_H-M   'P 1'
#
loop_
_entity.id
_entity.type
_entity.pdbx_description
1 polymer ?
#
loop_
_entity_poly.entity_id
_entity_poly.type
_entity_poly.pdbx_seq_one_letter_code
_entity_poly.pdbx_strand_id
1 'polypeptide(L)'
;MLSRDDPFTDLGWQRDTAPFFRAYPGAEGVVSLSAIGFDATAQRALVFAYLECGMACARGGYYELARDPQGWRVTDCVGWIGFTRS
;
A
#
# COMPACT_ATOMS: atom_id res chain seq x y z
N MET A 1 6.49 5.16 -3.99
CA MET A 1 7.75 4.82 -4.68
C MET A 1 8.33 3.66 -3.91
N LEU A 2 8.28 2.46 -4.49
CA LEU A 2 8.87 1.28 -3.88
C LEU A 2 10.37 1.55 -3.66
N SER A 3 10.91 1.19 -2.50
CA SER A 3 12.32 1.42 -2.23
C SER A 3 13.16 0.55 -3.15
N ARG A 4 14.42 0.94 -3.36
CA ARG A 4 15.37 0.20 -4.21
C ARG A 4 15.65 -1.24 -3.73
N ASP A 5 15.22 -1.57 -2.51
CA ASP A 5 15.34 -2.89 -1.87
C ASP A 5 13.99 -3.63 -1.80
N ASP A 6 12.99 -3.22 -2.59
CA ASP A 6 11.71 -3.92 -2.61
C ASP A 6 11.87 -5.32 -3.29
N PRO A 7 11.25 -6.37 -2.73
CA PRO A 7 11.40 -7.75 -3.24
C PRO A 7 10.70 -8.00 -4.59
N PHE A 8 9.98 -7.01 -5.14
CA PHE A 8 9.25 -7.08 -6.40
C PHE A 8 9.99 -6.37 -7.55
N THR A 9 11.01 -5.56 -7.25
CA THR A 9 11.90 -4.96 -8.26
C THR A 9 12.57 -6.05 -9.10
N ASP A 10 13.00 -7.15 -8.48
CA ASP A 10 13.60 -8.31 -9.15
C ASP A 10 12.60 -9.10 -10.02
N LEU A 11 11.29 -8.97 -9.76
CA LEU A 11 10.23 -9.55 -10.58
C LEU A 11 9.86 -8.66 -11.78
N GLY A 12 10.61 -7.57 -11.99
CA GLY A 12 10.38 -6.66 -13.11
C GLY A 12 9.09 -5.88 -12.98
N TRP A 13 8.55 -5.70 -11.77
CA TRP A 13 7.23 -5.11 -11.48
C TRP A 13 6.96 -3.77 -12.21
N GLN A 14 8.00 -2.95 -12.41
CA GLN A 14 7.91 -1.66 -13.12
C GLN A 14 7.93 -1.77 -14.66
N ARG A 15 8.11 -2.97 -15.23
CA ARG A 15 8.26 -3.21 -16.68
C ARG A 15 7.33 -4.30 -17.21
N ASP A 16 7.18 -5.39 -16.48
CA ASP A 16 6.30 -6.51 -16.80
C ASP A 16 5.79 -7.12 -15.49
N THR A 17 4.47 -7.10 -15.29
CA THR A 17 3.84 -7.68 -14.09
C THR A 17 3.54 -9.17 -14.24
N ALA A 18 3.68 -9.75 -15.43
CA ALA A 18 3.38 -11.16 -15.68
C ALA A 18 4.24 -12.14 -14.83
N PRO A 19 5.55 -11.92 -14.59
CA PRO A 19 6.33 -12.76 -13.67
C PRO A 19 5.76 -12.74 -12.25
N PHE A 20 5.34 -11.58 -11.74
CA PHE A 20 4.73 -11.45 -10.43
C PHE A 20 3.43 -12.25 -10.34
N PHE A 21 2.49 -12.06 -11.29
CA PHE A 21 1.22 -12.77 -11.25
C PHE A 21 1.34 -14.28 -11.52
N ARG A 22 2.40 -14.73 -12.21
CA ARG A 22 2.73 -16.16 -12.31
C ARG A 22 3.23 -16.73 -10.99
N ALA A 23 4.05 -15.99 -10.26
CA ALA A 23 4.57 -16.40 -8.95
C ALA A 23 3.49 -16.35 -7.85
N TYR A 24 2.55 -15.40 -7.97
CA TYR A 24 1.47 -15.19 -7.00
C TYR A 24 0.09 -15.19 -7.68
N PRO A 25 -0.43 -16.37 -8.08
CA PRO A 25 -1.75 -16.47 -8.70
C PRO A 25 -2.85 -15.97 -7.75
N GLY A 26 -3.72 -15.10 -8.25
CA GLY A 26 -4.83 -14.52 -7.48
C GLY A 26 -4.47 -13.30 -6.63
N ALA A 27 -3.19 -12.88 -6.59
CA ALA A 27 -2.84 -11.60 -6.03
C ALA A 27 -3.45 -10.45 -6.85
N GLU A 28 -3.91 -9.40 -6.18
CA GLU A 28 -4.44 -8.19 -6.84
C GLU A 28 -3.36 -7.12 -7.09
N GLY A 29 -2.15 -7.34 -6.58
CA GLY A 29 -1.04 -6.39 -6.69
C GLY A 29 -0.15 -6.39 -5.45
N VAL A 30 0.63 -5.33 -5.31
CA VAL A 30 1.56 -5.11 -4.20
C VAL A 30 1.06 -3.98 -3.31
N VAL A 31 0.89 -4.27 -2.02
CA VAL A 31 0.62 -3.24 -1.00
C VAL A 31 1.92 -2.84 -0.34
N SER A 32 2.17 -1.54 -0.30
CA SER A 32 3.24 -0.90 0.47
C SER A 32 2.65 -0.05 1.57
N LEU A 33 3.26 -0.09 2.74
CA LEU A 33 2.88 0.72 3.89
C LEU A 33 4.04 1.63 4.30
N SER A 34 3.74 2.85 4.72
CA SER A 34 4.72 3.69 5.40
C SER A 34 5.01 3.16 6.80
N ALA A 35 6.00 3.76 7.46
CA ALA A 35 6.05 3.73 8.92
C ALA A 35 4.75 4.28 9.51
N ILE A 36 4.36 3.77 10.68
CA ILE A 36 3.17 4.20 11.40
C ILE A 36 3.54 5.38 12.30
N GLY A 37 2.82 6.49 12.17
CA GLY A 37 2.88 7.60 13.12
C GLY A 37 1.84 7.41 14.21
N PHE A 38 2.24 7.40 15.48
CA PHE A 38 1.31 7.36 16.62
C PHE A 38 1.15 8.75 17.22
N ASP A 39 -0.02 9.01 17.79
CA ASP A 39 -0.19 10.15 18.68
C ASP A 39 0.51 9.93 20.03
N ALA A 40 0.58 10.97 20.86
CA ALA A 40 1.26 10.89 22.16
C ALA A 40 0.62 9.86 23.13
N THR A 41 -0.64 9.51 22.92
CA THR A 41 -1.37 8.55 23.76
C THR A 41 -1.34 7.11 23.23
N ALA A 42 -0.79 6.90 22.02
CA ALA A 42 -0.85 5.66 21.26
C ALA A 42 -2.28 5.10 21.09
N GLN A 43 -3.29 5.98 21.11
CA GLN A 43 -4.69 5.64 20.83
C GLN A 43 -5.08 5.99 19.40
N ARG A 44 -4.31 6.85 18.72
CA ARG A 44 -4.49 7.16 17.31
C ARG A 44 -3.23 6.86 16.52
N ALA A 45 -3.41 6.48 15.27
CA ALA A 45 -2.32 6.22 14.36
C ALA A 45 -2.64 6.74 12.96
N LEU A 46 -1.60 7.10 12.22
CA LEU A 46 -1.68 7.46 10.80
C LEU A 46 -0.73 6.56 10.02
N VAL A 47 -1.22 5.96 8.95
CA VAL A 47 -0.42 5.16 8.02
C VAL A 47 -0.77 5.53 6.58
N PHE A 48 0.25 5.66 5.74
CA PHE A 48 0.05 5.73 4.31
C PHE A 48 0.08 4.31 3.74
N ALA A 49 -0.95 3.94 2.98
CA ALA A 49 -0.98 2.70 2.23
C ALA A 49 -1.02 3.00 0.73
N TYR A 50 -0.30 2.22 -0.05
CA TYR A 50 -0.24 2.30 -1.50
C TYR A 50 -0.39 0.90 -2.07
N LEU A 51 -1.42 0.69 -2.89
CA LEU A 51 -1.58 -0.51 -3.71
C LEU A 51 -1.18 -0.15 -5.14
N GLU A 52 -0.23 -0.90 -5.67
CA GLU A 52 0.05 -0.92 -7.10
C GLU A 52 -0.51 -2.24 -7.65
N CYS A 53 -1.34 -2.17 -8.70
CA CYS A 53 -1.87 -3.36 -9.39
C CYS A 53 -1.23 -3.59 -10.77
N GLY A 54 -0.33 -2.70 -11.17
CA GLY A 54 0.58 -2.82 -12.30
C GLY A 54 0.95 -1.46 -12.88
N MET A 55 1.63 -1.44 -14.03
CA MET A 55 2.26 -0.22 -14.58
C MET A 55 1.34 0.99 -14.74
N ALA A 56 0.03 0.77 -14.96
CA ALA A 56 -0.96 1.82 -15.20
C ALA A 56 -1.95 2.00 -14.04
N CYS A 57 -1.80 1.24 -12.95
CA CYS A 57 -2.79 1.11 -11.90
C CYS A 57 -2.18 1.26 -10.52
N ALA A 58 -2.56 2.33 -9.84
CA ALA A 58 -2.28 2.47 -8.43
C ALA A 58 -3.40 3.18 -7.68
N ARG A 59 -3.53 2.87 -6.40
CA ARG A 59 -4.30 3.65 -5.44
C ARG A 59 -3.46 3.86 -4.20
N GLY A 60 -3.63 5.00 -3.54
CA GLY A 60 -3.01 5.23 -2.25
C GLY A 60 -3.90 6.05 -1.35
N GLY A 61 -3.51 6.18 -0.09
CA GLY A 61 -4.22 7.03 0.85
C GLY A 61 -3.59 7.02 2.23
N TYR A 62 -3.96 8.04 2.99
CA TYR A 62 -3.70 8.08 4.42
C TYR A 62 -4.90 7.53 5.15
N TYR A 63 -4.64 6.63 6.10
CA TYR A 63 -5.63 5.99 6.93
C TYR A 63 -5.39 6.44 8.37
N GLU A 64 -6.39 7.10 8.97
CA GLU A 64 -6.41 7.34 10.41
C GLU A 64 -6.98 6.08 11.08
N LEU A 65 -6.31 5.63 12.13
CA LEU A 65 -6.77 4.55 12.97
C LEU A 65 -7.00 5.03 14.39
N ALA A 66 -8.01 4.48 15.04
CA ALA A 66 -8.18 4.57 16.48
C ALA A 66 -8.11 3.17 17.10
N ARG A 67 -7.54 3.10 18.30
CA ARG A 67 -7.54 1.90 19.12
C ARG A 67 -8.76 1.89 20.02
N ASP A 68 -9.41 0.74 20.07
CA ASP A 68 -10.48 0.43 21.02
C ASP A 68 -10.17 -0.90 21.76
N PRO A 69 -11.01 -1.34 22.70
CA PRO A 69 -10.76 -2.58 23.45
C PRO A 69 -10.63 -3.85 22.59
N GLN A 70 -11.13 -3.84 21.34
CA GLN A 70 -11.05 -4.96 20.39
C GLN A 70 -9.88 -4.83 19.41
N GLY A 71 -9.19 -3.68 19.37
CA GLY A 71 -7.98 -3.47 18.57
C GLY A 71 -8.00 -2.15 17.78
N TRP A 72 -7.21 -2.11 16.71
CA TRP A 72 -7.16 -0.95 15.81
C TRP A 72 -8.29 -1.01 14.78
N ARG A 73 -8.93 0.13 14.53
CA ARG A 73 -9.93 0.31 13.48
C ARG A 73 -9.62 1.54 12.67
N VAL A 74 -9.85 1.47 11.36
CA VAL A 74 -9.81 2.63 10.47
C VAL A 74 -10.97 3.55 10.83
N THR A 75 -10.69 4.80 11.16
CA THR A 75 -11.70 5.82 11.49
C THR A 75 -11.87 6.84 10.38
N ASP A 76 -10.82 7.08 9.58
CA ASP A 76 -10.89 7.93 8.41
C ASP A 76 -9.93 7.46 7.31
N CYS A 77 -10.21 7.84 6.06
CA CYS A 77 -9.36 7.57 4.92
C CYS A 77 -9.48 8.69 3.88
N VAL A 78 -8.34 9.33 3.57
CA VAL A 78 -8.23 10.24 2.42
C VAL A 78 -7.33 9.59 1.38
N GLY A 79 -7.92 9.23 0.25
CA GLY A 79 -7.26 8.47 -0.80
C GLY A 79 -7.35 9.11 -2.19
N TRP A 80 -6.58 8.56 -3.11
CA TRP A 80 -6.54 8.92 -4.52
C TRP A 80 -6.39 7.66 -5.37
N ILE A 81 -6.95 7.71 -6.58
CA ILE A 81 -6.77 6.68 -7.60
C ILE A 81 -5.89 7.32 -8.68
N GLY A 82 -4.72 6.72 -8.91
CA GLY A 82 -3.77 7.15 -9.92
C GLY A 82 -3.78 6.19 -11.11
N PHE A 83 -4.16 6.69 -12.28
CA PHE A 83 -3.87 6.03 -13.55
C PHE A 83 -2.63 6.69 -14.16
N THR A 84 -1.51 5.98 -14.17
CA THR A 84 -0.30 6.45 -14.87
C THR A 84 -0.54 6.27 -16.38
N ARG A 85 -0.69 7.37 -17.13
CA ARG A 85 -0.81 7.32 -18.59
C ARG A 85 0.47 6.72 -19.18
N SER A 86 0.30 5.68 -20.01
CA SER A 86 1.31 5.05 -20.87
C SER A 86 1.85 6.00 -21.92
#